data_AF-A0A971VPF1-F1
#
_entry.id   AF-A0A971VPF1-F1
#
_cell.length_a   1.000
_cell.length_b   1.000
_cell.length_c   1.000
_cell.angle_alpha   90.00
_cell.angle_beta   90.00
_cell.angle_gamma   90.00
#
_symmetry.space_group_name_H-M   'P 1'
#
loop_
_entity.id
_entity.type
_entity.pdbx_description
1 polymer ?
#
loop_
_entity_poly.entity_id
_entity_poly.type
_entity_poly.pdbx_seq_one_letter_code
_entity_poly.pdbx_strand_id
1 'polypeptide(L)'
;MDYMNRGYYENITEYISKNADRVFKSPNDLFKYPFIDPGSVYDGNLWDWDSFWTVYALIAYERTLNDGGAFRKKLTEGAMGNVLNFFDFQLEDGYIPMMVSKFNQGENEEPYLIQKHRDGVILNMHKPFLCQQSCLVSGLTGSFSWLEKYIVNLEKYFECYDRHYFNENCGLYVWADDVMIGMDNDPAVFGRPRFSTASIYLNA
;
A
#
# COMPACT_ATOMS: atom_id res chain seq x y z
N MET A 1 -29.95 -14.43 -13.50
CA MET A 1 -29.71 -13.99 -12.11
C MET A 1 -31.09 -13.84 -11.49
N ASP A 2 -31.36 -14.51 -10.37
CA ASP A 2 -32.67 -14.47 -9.72
C ASP A 2 -33.00 -13.03 -9.25
N TYR A 3 -34.28 -12.64 -9.21
CA TYR A 3 -34.70 -11.25 -8.93
C TYR A 3 -34.11 -10.68 -7.63
N MET A 4 -33.97 -11.50 -6.57
CA MET A 4 -33.36 -11.12 -5.30
C MET A 4 -31.86 -10.77 -5.45
N ASN A 5 -31.12 -11.50 -6.29
CA ASN A 5 -29.69 -11.25 -6.52
C ASN A 5 -29.45 -9.97 -7.32
N ARG A 6 -30.41 -9.55 -8.13
CA ARG A 6 -30.34 -8.30 -8.89
C ARG A 6 -30.45 -7.07 -7.98
N GLY A 7 -31.39 -7.09 -7.02
CA GLY A 7 -31.55 -5.98 -6.07
C GLY A 7 -30.31 -5.76 -5.19
N TYR A 8 -29.67 -6.84 -4.71
CA TYR A 8 -28.41 -6.70 -3.96
C TYR A 8 -27.28 -6.12 -4.80
N TYR A 9 -27.13 -6.58 -6.04
CA TYR A 9 -26.10 -6.07 -6.94
C TYR A 9 -26.30 -4.57 -7.23
N GLU A 10 -27.53 -4.14 -7.54
CA GLU A 10 -27.88 -2.75 -7.79
C GLU A 10 -27.59 -1.86 -6.56
N ASN A 11 -27.99 -2.30 -5.37
CA ASN A 11 -27.74 -1.57 -4.12
C ASN A 11 -26.24 -1.43 -3.80
N ILE A 12 -25.44 -2.49 -4.00
CA ILE A 12 -23.98 -2.44 -3.79
C ILE A 12 -23.35 -1.48 -4.79
N THR A 13 -23.76 -1.56 -6.05
CA THR A 13 -23.22 -0.71 -7.13
C THR A 13 -23.54 0.76 -6.87
N GLU A 14 -24.77 1.06 -6.45
CA GLU A 14 -25.19 2.41 -6.07
C GLU A 14 -24.40 2.93 -4.87
N TYR A 15 -24.19 2.09 -3.85
CA TYR A 15 -23.40 2.47 -2.68
C TYR A 15 -21.95 2.80 -3.07
N ILE A 16 -21.30 1.95 -3.88
CA ILE A 16 -19.94 2.20 -4.37
C ILE A 16 -19.91 3.48 -5.18
N SER A 17 -20.85 3.68 -6.11
CA SER A 17 -20.92 4.87 -6.94
C SER A 17 -21.00 6.17 -6.13
N LYS A 18 -21.79 6.18 -5.07
CA LYS A 18 -21.93 7.35 -4.17
C LYS A 18 -20.70 7.61 -3.30
N ASN A 19 -19.83 6.61 -3.08
CA ASN A 19 -18.75 6.69 -2.10
C ASN A 19 -17.35 6.56 -2.70
N ALA A 20 -17.19 6.07 -3.92
CA ALA A 20 -15.89 5.79 -4.54
C ALA A 20 -15.01 7.04 -4.60
N ASP A 21 -15.58 8.23 -4.80
CA ASP A 21 -14.82 9.47 -4.85
C ASP A 21 -14.15 9.84 -3.53
N ARG A 22 -14.64 9.31 -2.39
CA ARG A 22 -14.16 9.69 -1.06
C ARG A 22 -12.74 9.22 -0.78
N VAL A 23 -12.30 8.13 -1.40
CA VAL A 23 -10.96 7.57 -1.17
C VAL A 23 -9.87 8.29 -1.96
N PHE A 24 -10.24 9.13 -2.93
CA PHE A 24 -9.30 9.90 -3.73
C PHE A 24 -8.89 11.18 -3.01
N LYS A 25 -7.59 11.34 -2.79
CA LYS A 25 -7.00 12.47 -2.09
C LYS A 25 -6.17 13.33 -3.01
N SER A 26 -6.32 14.63 -2.86
CA SER A 26 -5.44 15.61 -3.48
C SER A 26 -4.08 15.64 -2.78
N PRO A 27 -3.01 16.04 -3.50
CA PRO A 27 -1.74 16.37 -2.87
C PRO A 27 -1.91 17.34 -1.71
N ASN A 28 -0.99 17.27 -0.76
CA ASN A 28 -0.90 18.17 0.39
C ASN A 28 0.56 18.25 0.86
N ASP A 29 0.80 18.95 1.97
CA ASP A 29 2.15 19.19 2.48
C ASP A 29 2.91 17.89 2.83
N LEU A 30 2.20 16.82 3.18
CA LEU A 30 2.77 15.52 3.50
C LEU A 30 2.92 14.63 2.25
N PHE A 31 1.92 14.63 1.37
CA PHE A 31 1.87 13.77 0.19
C PHE A 31 1.95 14.60 -1.10
N LYS A 32 3.07 14.50 -1.82
CA LYS A 32 3.32 15.30 -3.04
C LYS A 32 2.44 14.90 -4.21
N TYR A 33 2.01 13.64 -4.27
CA TYR A 33 1.21 13.09 -5.35
C TYR A 33 -0.24 12.83 -4.90
N PRO A 34 -1.24 12.98 -5.80
CA PRO A 34 -2.60 12.53 -5.50
C PRO A 34 -2.58 11.04 -5.19
N PHE A 35 -3.37 10.57 -4.25
CA PHE A 35 -3.31 9.17 -3.84
C PHE A 35 -4.70 8.63 -3.50
N ILE A 36 -4.79 7.30 -3.37
CA ILE A 36 -6.00 6.60 -2.95
C ILE A 36 -5.75 6.04 -1.55
N ASP A 37 -6.57 6.42 -0.58
CA ASP A 37 -6.49 5.88 0.77
C ASP A 37 -7.44 4.69 0.98
N PRO A 38 -7.40 4.02 2.15
CA PRO A 38 -8.33 2.94 2.48
C PRO A 38 -9.77 3.41 2.80
N GLY A 39 -9.97 4.73 2.96
CA GLY A 39 -11.19 5.35 3.44
C GLY A 39 -11.47 5.16 4.94
N SER A 40 -12.70 5.50 5.33
CA SER A 40 -13.20 5.37 6.71
C SER A 40 -12.33 6.12 7.74
N VAL A 41 -11.96 5.48 8.84
CA VAL A 41 -11.11 6.04 9.91
C VAL A 41 -9.66 6.27 9.50
N TYR A 42 -9.26 5.78 8.31
CA TYR A 42 -7.93 5.99 7.73
C TYR A 42 -7.91 7.09 6.69
N ASP A 43 -8.91 7.98 6.70
CA ASP A 43 -8.98 9.13 5.79
C ASP A 43 -7.63 9.86 5.75
N GLY A 44 -7.10 10.11 4.55
CA GLY A 44 -5.83 10.82 4.34
C GLY A 44 -4.57 10.08 4.79
N ASN A 45 -4.67 8.81 5.22
CA ASN A 45 -3.52 7.98 5.54
C ASN A 45 -3.15 7.08 4.36
N LEU A 46 -1.86 6.91 4.13
CA LEU A 46 -1.35 6.00 3.12
C LEU A 46 -0.91 4.71 3.80
N TRP A 47 -1.47 3.57 3.38
CA TRP A 47 -1.17 2.24 3.90
C TRP A 47 -0.83 1.29 2.76
N ASP A 48 0.21 0.49 2.90
CA ASP A 48 0.76 -0.34 1.83
C ASP A 48 -0.30 -1.25 1.17
N TRP A 49 -0.80 -2.25 1.90
CA TRP A 49 -1.69 -3.27 1.37
C TRP A 49 -3.14 -2.79 1.24
N ASP A 50 -3.62 -1.95 2.16
CA ASP A 50 -4.98 -1.40 2.13
C ASP A 50 -5.20 -0.55 0.88
N SER A 51 -4.21 0.30 0.54
CA SER A 51 -4.31 1.12 -0.67
C SER A 51 -4.23 0.28 -1.93
N PHE A 52 -3.39 -0.76 -1.94
CA PHE A 52 -3.33 -1.71 -3.06
C PHE A 52 -4.69 -2.38 -3.29
N TRP A 53 -5.33 -2.93 -2.25
CA TRP A 53 -6.62 -3.60 -2.38
C TRP A 53 -7.74 -2.63 -2.73
N THR A 54 -7.67 -1.38 -2.26
CA THR A 54 -8.60 -0.33 -2.68
C THR A 54 -8.46 -0.05 -4.17
N VAL A 55 -7.24 0.15 -4.67
CA VAL A 55 -6.97 0.31 -6.11
C VAL A 55 -7.48 -0.90 -6.90
N TYR A 56 -7.19 -2.12 -6.44
CA TYR A 56 -7.65 -3.34 -7.09
C TYR A 56 -9.19 -3.38 -7.23
N ALA A 57 -9.91 -3.04 -6.16
CA ALA A 57 -11.37 -2.98 -6.18
C ALA A 57 -11.89 -1.86 -7.11
N LEU A 58 -11.24 -0.70 -7.12
CA LEU A 58 -11.62 0.41 -7.99
C LEU A 58 -11.37 0.11 -9.48
N ILE A 59 -10.40 -0.73 -9.83
CA ILE A 59 -10.22 -1.22 -11.22
C ILE A 59 -11.43 -2.08 -11.63
N ALA A 60 -11.93 -2.94 -10.73
CA ALA A 60 -13.11 -3.74 -11.03
C ALA A 60 -14.35 -2.84 -11.19
N TYR A 61 -14.48 -1.80 -10.37
CA TYR A 61 -15.56 -0.81 -10.48
C TYR A 61 -15.44 0.02 -11.76
N GLU A 62 -14.24 0.49 -12.14
CA GLU A 62 -13.99 1.25 -13.37
C GLU A 62 -14.54 0.55 -14.62
N ARG A 63 -14.39 -0.78 -14.70
CA ARG A 63 -14.90 -1.60 -15.82
C ARG A 63 -16.42 -1.60 -15.94
N THR A 64 -17.15 -1.19 -14.91
CA THR A 64 -18.62 -1.08 -14.94
C THR A 64 -19.10 0.29 -15.43
N LEU A 65 -18.19 1.25 -15.56
CA LEU A 65 -18.50 2.61 -15.96
C LEU A 65 -18.44 2.79 -17.47
N ASN A 66 -19.25 3.72 -17.97
CA ASN A 66 -19.22 4.16 -19.36
C ASN A 66 -19.09 5.69 -19.41
N ASP A 67 -18.03 6.20 -18.76
CA ASP A 67 -17.79 7.62 -18.53
C ASP A 67 -16.71 8.22 -19.47
N GLY A 68 -16.38 7.51 -20.54
CA GLY A 68 -15.33 7.91 -21.47
C GLY A 68 -13.91 7.84 -20.91
N GLY A 69 -13.69 7.14 -19.80
CA GLY A 69 -12.37 6.95 -19.19
C GLY A 69 -11.97 8.04 -18.18
N ALA A 70 -12.91 8.90 -17.77
CA ALA A 70 -12.65 9.94 -16.78
C ALA A 70 -12.23 9.33 -15.43
N PHE A 71 -12.95 8.31 -14.97
CA PHE A 71 -12.63 7.58 -13.76
C PHE A 71 -11.30 6.84 -13.88
N ARG A 72 -11.03 6.22 -15.03
CA ARG A 72 -9.75 5.53 -15.29
C ARG A 72 -8.56 6.47 -15.13
N LYS A 73 -8.67 7.70 -15.64
CA LYS A 73 -7.62 8.71 -15.51
C LYS A 73 -7.37 9.03 -14.03
N LYS A 74 -8.43 9.34 -13.28
CA LYS A 74 -8.37 9.64 -11.84
C LYS A 74 -7.80 8.47 -11.02
N LEU A 75 -8.25 7.24 -11.31
CA LEU A 75 -7.74 5.99 -10.75
C LEU A 75 -6.25 5.81 -11.00
N THR A 76 -5.81 6.05 -12.24
CA THR A 76 -4.41 5.90 -12.62
C THR A 76 -3.52 6.92 -11.89
N GLU A 77 -3.92 8.19 -11.88
CA GLU A 77 -3.18 9.26 -11.19
C GLU A 77 -3.04 8.97 -9.68
N GLY A 78 -4.14 8.60 -9.02
CA GLY A 78 -4.13 8.22 -7.61
C GLY A 78 -3.26 6.99 -7.35
N ALA A 79 -3.45 5.92 -8.11
CA ALA A 79 -2.75 4.66 -7.89
C ALA A 79 -1.24 4.76 -8.17
N MET A 80 -0.82 5.56 -9.16
CA MET A 80 0.59 5.93 -9.34
C MET A 80 1.09 6.72 -8.13
N GLY A 81 0.34 7.70 -7.66
CA GLY A 81 0.76 8.54 -6.54
C GLY A 81 0.85 7.79 -5.22
N ASN A 82 0.09 6.71 -4.99
CA ASN A 82 0.36 5.79 -3.87
C ASN A 82 1.81 5.31 -3.87
N VAL A 83 2.29 4.78 -5.00
CA VAL A 83 3.67 4.27 -5.14
C VAL A 83 4.69 5.40 -5.05
N LEU A 84 4.45 6.50 -5.74
CA LEU A 84 5.37 7.64 -5.78
C LEU A 84 5.52 8.32 -4.41
N ASN A 85 4.43 8.42 -3.65
CA ASN A 85 4.49 8.92 -2.29
C ASN A 85 5.31 7.98 -1.39
N PHE A 86 5.19 6.65 -1.53
CA PHE A 86 6.05 5.73 -0.78
C PHE A 86 7.54 5.86 -1.14
N PHE A 87 7.88 6.06 -2.41
CA PHE A 87 9.26 6.37 -2.80
C PHE A 87 9.76 7.69 -2.21
N ASP A 88 8.90 8.70 -2.08
CA ASP A 88 9.25 9.96 -1.42
C ASP A 88 9.56 9.80 0.08
N PHE A 89 9.03 8.76 0.72
CA PHE A 89 9.32 8.39 2.11
C PHE A 89 10.43 7.33 2.25
N GLN A 90 11.04 6.89 1.15
CA GLN A 90 12.11 5.91 1.19
C GLN A 90 13.39 6.52 1.78
N LEU A 91 14.02 5.80 2.71
CA LEU A 91 15.30 6.17 3.29
C LEU A 91 16.47 5.68 2.43
N GLU A 92 17.66 6.25 2.69
CA GLU A 92 18.86 5.98 1.90
C GLU A 92 19.25 4.49 1.85
N ASP A 93 18.93 3.76 2.93
CA ASP A 93 19.25 2.35 3.13
C ASP A 93 18.20 1.38 2.56
N GLY A 94 17.15 1.93 1.93
CA GLY A 94 16.08 1.20 1.27
C GLY A 94 14.79 1.06 2.07
N TYR A 95 14.78 1.44 3.36
CA TYR A 95 13.60 1.32 4.20
C TYR A 95 12.45 2.19 3.69
N ILE A 96 11.23 1.63 3.66
CA ILE A 96 9.98 2.34 3.36
C ILE A 96 9.00 2.01 4.49
N PRO A 97 8.34 3.01 5.10
CA PRO A 97 7.33 2.75 6.12
C PRO A 97 6.11 2.05 5.50
N MET A 98 5.52 1.09 6.22
CA MET A 98 4.27 0.42 5.79
C MET A 98 3.07 1.36 5.74
N MET A 99 3.10 2.44 6.51
CA MET A 99 2.06 3.46 6.55
C MET A 99 2.61 4.82 6.92
N VAL A 100 1.95 5.84 6.40
CA VAL A 100 2.18 7.25 6.73
C VAL A 100 0.83 7.86 7.06
N SER A 101 0.71 8.44 8.26
CA SER A 101 -0.55 8.97 8.78
C SER A 101 -0.46 10.48 8.91
N LYS A 102 -1.52 11.18 8.50
CA LYS A 102 -1.64 12.64 8.65
C LYS A 102 -2.05 13.05 10.07
N PHE A 103 -2.91 12.27 10.73
CA PHE A 103 -3.64 12.72 11.94
C PHE A 103 -2.99 12.38 13.28
N ASN A 104 -2.13 11.35 13.30
CA ASN A 104 -1.48 10.88 14.53
C ASN A 104 -0.05 11.42 14.69
N GLN A 105 0.31 12.43 13.90
CA GLN A 105 1.62 13.09 13.88
C GLN A 105 1.35 14.60 13.95
N GLY A 106 2.12 15.32 14.78
CA GLY A 106 2.06 16.78 14.85
C GLY A 106 2.36 17.40 13.48
N GLU A 107 1.91 18.62 13.25
CA GLU A 107 2.25 19.36 12.02
C GLU A 107 3.78 19.43 11.87
N ASN A 108 4.31 18.92 10.76
CA ASN A 108 5.75 18.81 10.44
C ASN A 108 6.54 17.76 11.23
N GLU A 109 5.89 16.81 11.91
CA GLU A 109 6.59 15.68 12.51
C GLU A 109 6.97 14.64 11.44
N GLU A 110 8.17 14.06 11.59
CA GLU A 110 8.62 12.96 10.76
C GLU A 110 7.75 11.72 11.01
N PRO A 111 7.44 10.90 9.99
CA PRO A 111 6.64 9.71 10.19
C PRO A 111 7.19 8.78 11.27
N TYR A 112 6.31 8.35 12.19
CA TYR A 112 6.68 7.53 13.35
C TYR A 112 7.58 6.33 13.00
N LEU A 113 7.25 5.58 11.94
CA LEU A 113 8.05 4.43 11.50
C LEU A 113 9.44 4.84 11.01
N ILE A 114 9.56 5.98 10.31
CA ILE A 114 10.85 6.53 9.88
C ILE A 114 11.68 6.93 11.10
N GLN A 115 11.07 7.62 12.06
CA GLN A 115 11.74 8.00 13.31
C GLN A 115 12.27 6.77 14.05
N LYS A 116 11.44 5.72 14.20
CA LYS A 116 11.86 4.46 14.84
C LYS A 116 13.01 3.77 14.12
N HIS A 117 12.98 3.75 12.80
CA HIS A 117 14.08 3.20 12.01
C HIS A 117 15.38 3.98 12.22
N ARG A 118 15.31 5.32 12.25
CA ARG A 118 16.47 6.18 12.56
C ARG A 118 17.01 6.02 13.98
N ASP A 119 16.14 5.71 14.94
CA ASP A 119 16.53 5.34 16.31
C ASP A 119 17.20 3.95 16.38
N GLY A 120 17.33 3.24 15.25
CA GLY A 120 17.92 1.90 15.17
C GLY A 120 16.96 0.77 15.51
N VAL A 121 15.66 1.03 15.58
CA VAL A 121 14.63 0.01 15.85
C VAL A 121 14.13 -0.56 14.53
N ILE A 122 14.44 -1.85 14.28
CA ILE A 122 13.98 -2.55 13.08
C ILE A 122 12.53 -3.00 13.27
N LEU A 123 11.56 -2.22 12.79
CA LEU A 123 10.15 -2.63 12.70
C LEU A 123 9.86 -3.17 11.30
N ASN A 124 8.72 -3.84 11.12
CA ASN A 124 8.30 -4.25 9.77
C ASN A 124 8.33 -3.05 8.78
N MET A 125 8.72 -3.32 7.54
CA MET A 125 8.74 -2.32 6.46
C MET A 125 7.61 -2.58 5.46
N HIS A 126 7.40 -1.63 4.56
CA HIS A 126 6.41 -1.72 3.48
C HIS A 126 6.45 -3.11 2.84
N LYS A 127 5.30 -3.77 2.80
CA LYS A 127 5.12 -5.12 2.26
C LYS A 127 5.38 -5.18 0.76
N PRO A 128 5.56 -6.37 0.14
CA PRO A 128 5.79 -6.49 -1.31
C PRO A 128 4.65 -5.96 -2.21
N PHE A 129 3.64 -5.29 -1.66
CA PHE A 129 2.66 -4.50 -2.38
C PHE A 129 3.22 -3.28 -3.12
N LEU A 130 4.44 -2.79 -2.81
CA LEU A 130 5.04 -1.69 -3.59
C LEU A 130 5.24 -2.13 -5.05
N CYS A 131 5.85 -3.31 -5.22
CA CYS A 131 6.08 -3.92 -6.52
C CYS A 131 4.77 -4.42 -7.15
N GLN A 132 3.87 -5.04 -6.37
CA GLN A 132 2.59 -5.50 -6.90
C GLN A 132 1.73 -4.32 -7.40
N GLN A 133 1.66 -3.21 -6.68
CA GLN A 133 0.95 -2.01 -7.11
C GLN A 133 1.63 -1.36 -8.32
N SER A 134 2.95 -1.31 -8.34
CA SER A 134 3.72 -0.86 -9.51
C SER A 134 3.36 -1.64 -10.78
N CYS A 135 3.29 -2.97 -10.69
CA CYS A 135 2.84 -3.84 -11.79
C CYS A 135 1.37 -3.61 -12.15
N LEU A 136 0.48 -3.53 -11.15
CA LEU A 136 -0.96 -3.34 -11.34
C LEU A 136 -1.23 -2.05 -12.12
N VAL A 137 -0.62 -0.94 -11.70
CA VAL A 137 -0.79 0.38 -12.32
C VAL A 137 -0.12 0.44 -13.69
N SER A 138 1.05 -0.16 -13.86
CA SER A 138 1.70 -0.25 -15.17
C SER A 138 0.89 -1.07 -16.16
N GLY A 139 0.12 -2.07 -15.70
CA GLY A 139 -0.87 -2.77 -16.51
C GLY A 139 -2.06 -1.90 -16.94
N LEU A 140 -2.48 -0.93 -16.12
CA LEU A 140 -3.53 0.02 -16.48
C LEU A 140 -3.07 1.05 -17.50
N THR A 141 -1.81 1.52 -17.40
CA THR A 141 -1.23 2.50 -18.31
C THR A 141 -0.63 1.87 -19.57
N GLY A 142 -0.32 0.58 -19.53
CA GLY A 142 0.41 -0.13 -20.58
C GLY A 142 1.90 0.23 -20.61
N SER A 143 2.46 0.79 -19.54
CA SER A 143 3.88 1.21 -19.49
C SER A 143 4.46 1.22 -18.08
N PHE A 144 5.72 0.79 -17.96
CA PHE A 144 6.55 0.93 -16.76
C PHE A 144 7.42 2.21 -16.77
N SER A 145 7.34 3.04 -17.82
CA SER A 145 8.26 4.17 -18.02
C SER A 145 8.28 5.18 -16.85
N TRP A 146 7.18 5.30 -16.12
CA TRP A 146 7.07 6.17 -14.95
C TRP A 146 7.94 5.72 -13.75
N LEU A 147 8.44 4.47 -13.78
CA LEU A 147 9.33 3.89 -12.77
C LEU A 147 10.81 3.91 -13.15
N GLU A 148 11.17 4.32 -14.37
CA GLU A 148 12.57 4.25 -14.86
C GLU A 148 13.56 4.96 -13.94
N LYS A 149 13.17 6.10 -13.36
CA LYS A 149 14.03 6.84 -12.43
C LYS A 149 14.10 6.24 -11.01
N TYR A 150 13.27 5.23 -10.71
CA TYR A 150 13.17 4.58 -9.40
C TYR A 150 13.72 3.15 -9.39
N ILE A 151 14.44 2.71 -10.44
CA ILE A 151 15.03 1.36 -10.47
C ILE A 151 15.98 1.13 -9.29
N VAL A 152 16.87 2.10 -9.01
CA VAL A 152 17.80 2.02 -7.86
C VAL A 152 17.04 2.01 -6.52
N ASN A 153 15.94 2.75 -6.44
CA ASN A 153 15.06 2.76 -5.27
C ASN A 153 14.43 1.38 -5.02
N LEU A 154 14.01 0.69 -6.09
CA LEU A 154 13.48 -0.68 -6.01
C LEU A 154 14.57 -1.68 -5.59
N GLU A 155 15.78 -1.57 -6.12
CA GLU A 155 16.91 -2.43 -5.70
C GLU A 155 17.19 -2.27 -4.21
N LYS A 156 17.30 -1.03 -3.72
CA LYS A 156 17.49 -0.74 -2.29
C LYS A 156 16.37 -1.27 -1.41
N TYR A 157 15.13 -1.23 -1.89
CA TYR A 157 13.99 -1.79 -1.17
C TYR A 157 14.17 -3.31 -0.93
N PHE A 158 14.64 -4.06 -1.92
CA PHE A 158 14.98 -5.48 -1.74
C PHE A 158 16.25 -5.69 -0.90
N GLU A 159 17.28 -4.86 -1.07
CA GLU A 159 18.47 -4.91 -0.22
C GLU A 159 18.15 -4.70 1.27
N CYS A 160 17.18 -3.82 1.57
CA CYS A 160 16.68 -3.63 2.93
C CYS A 160 16.02 -4.92 3.45
N TYR A 161 15.25 -5.60 2.60
CA TYR A 161 14.66 -6.90 2.92
C TYR A 161 15.72 -7.97 3.22
N ASP A 162 16.72 -8.08 2.36
CA ASP A 162 17.81 -9.05 2.51
C ASP A 162 18.62 -8.78 3.77
N ARG A 163 18.87 -7.50 4.08
CA ARG A 163 19.67 -7.11 5.25
C ARG A 163 18.97 -7.38 6.57
N HIS A 164 17.66 -7.16 6.66
CA HIS A 164 16.96 -7.12 7.94
C HIS A 164 15.97 -8.27 8.16
N TYR A 165 15.39 -8.83 7.11
CA TYR A 165 14.29 -9.78 7.22
C TYR A 165 14.62 -11.15 6.63
N PHE A 166 15.68 -11.32 5.84
CA PHE A 166 16.09 -12.64 5.34
C PHE A 166 16.71 -13.48 6.45
N ASN A 167 16.24 -14.72 6.60
CA ASN A 167 16.76 -15.68 7.57
C ASN A 167 17.50 -16.81 6.85
N GLU A 168 18.84 -16.82 6.98
CA GLU A 168 19.70 -17.81 6.30
C GLU A 168 19.42 -19.26 6.72
N ASN A 169 18.92 -19.51 7.93
CA ASN A 169 18.71 -20.88 8.42
C ASN A 169 17.55 -21.59 7.69
N CYS A 170 16.52 -20.84 7.30
CA CYS A 170 15.38 -21.39 6.57
C CYS A 170 15.32 -20.93 5.11
N GLY A 171 16.14 -19.96 4.71
CA GLY A 171 16.15 -19.39 3.36
C GLY A 171 14.88 -18.59 3.03
N LEU A 172 14.20 -18.05 4.04
CA LEU A 172 12.94 -17.32 3.91
C LEU A 172 13.03 -15.97 4.62
N TYR A 173 12.18 -15.03 4.21
CA TYR A 173 12.00 -13.76 4.92
C TYR A 173 11.07 -13.94 6.14
N VAL A 174 11.37 -13.22 7.22
CA VAL A 174 10.62 -13.25 8.48
C VAL A 174 10.11 -11.87 8.85
N TRP A 175 8.95 -11.81 9.50
CA TRP A 175 8.48 -10.55 10.09
C TRP A 175 9.37 -10.15 11.28
N ALA A 176 9.61 -8.85 11.43
CA ALA A 176 10.32 -8.28 12.58
C ALA A 176 9.56 -8.54 13.89
N ASP A 177 8.24 -8.38 13.86
CA ASP A 177 7.28 -8.63 14.93
C ASP A 177 5.88 -8.86 14.33
N ASP A 178 4.86 -9.00 15.17
CA ASP A 178 3.47 -9.22 14.80
C ASP A 178 2.68 -7.94 14.45
N VAL A 179 3.34 -6.78 14.45
CA VAL A 179 2.67 -5.49 14.27
C VAL A 179 2.54 -5.15 12.79
N MET A 180 1.31 -4.84 12.36
CA MET A 180 0.99 -4.34 11.03
C MET A 180 1.42 -5.28 9.89
N ILE A 181 1.42 -6.59 10.14
CA ILE A 181 1.71 -7.63 9.14
C ILE A 181 0.55 -7.86 8.15
N GLY A 182 -0.55 -7.10 8.29
CA GLY A 182 -1.80 -7.22 7.53
C GLY A 182 -2.81 -8.15 8.21
N MET A 183 -2.33 -9.19 8.88
CA MET A 183 -3.18 -10.08 9.69
C MET A 183 -2.81 -9.94 11.17
N ASP A 184 -3.32 -8.90 11.82
CA ASP A 184 -2.92 -8.49 13.18
C ASP A 184 -2.97 -9.62 14.22
N ASN A 185 -3.88 -10.58 14.05
CA ASN A 185 -4.04 -11.72 14.95
C ASN A 185 -3.74 -13.07 14.29
N ASP A 186 -2.88 -13.11 13.27
CA ASP A 186 -2.41 -14.36 12.67
C ASP A 186 -1.82 -15.26 13.78
N PRO A 187 -2.42 -16.42 14.09
CA PRO A 187 -1.96 -17.28 15.18
C PRO A 187 -0.56 -17.87 14.95
N ALA A 188 -0.06 -17.82 13.72
CA ALA A 188 1.30 -18.22 13.39
C ALA A 188 2.34 -17.14 13.75
N VAL A 189 1.96 -15.86 13.85
CA VAL A 189 2.87 -14.72 14.08
C VAL A 189 2.61 -14.04 15.43
N PHE A 190 1.35 -13.90 15.84
CA PHE A 190 0.93 -13.16 17.03
C PHE A 190 1.58 -13.70 18.30
N GLY A 191 2.21 -12.82 19.08
CA GLY A 191 2.90 -13.13 20.32
C GLY A 191 4.15 -13.99 20.16
N ARG A 192 4.63 -14.22 18.93
CA ARG A 192 5.88 -14.94 18.68
C ARG A 192 7.09 -14.04 18.91
N PRO A 193 8.27 -14.61 19.21
CA PRO A 193 9.49 -13.84 19.27
C PRO A 193 9.75 -13.06 17.98
N ARG A 194 10.43 -11.91 18.11
CA ARG A 194 10.85 -11.11 16.95
C ARG A 194 11.69 -11.94 15.97
N PHE A 195 11.52 -11.70 14.67
CA PHE A 195 12.26 -12.39 13.60
C PHE A 195 12.15 -13.92 13.63
N SER A 196 11.07 -14.48 14.17
CA SER A 196 10.89 -15.94 14.33
C SER A 196 9.85 -16.58 13.41
N THR A 197 9.08 -15.78 12.67
CA THR A 197 8.00 -16.29 11.82
C THR A 197 8.20 -15.93 10.35
N ALA A 198 8.41 -16.95 9.52
CA ALA A 198 8.36 -16.87 8.06
C ALA A 198 6.93 -17.13 7.57
N SER A 199 6.10 -16.10 7.56
CA SER A 199 4.70 -16.22 7.10
C SER A 199 4.66 -16.44 5.59
N ILE A 200 3.68 -17.24 5.14
CA ILE A 200 3.41 -17.42 3.70
C ILE A 200 3.08 -16.09 3.01
N TYR A 201 2.41 -15.16 3.70
CA TYR A 201 2.05 -13.86 3.13
C TYR A 201 3.24 -12.95 2.84
N LEU A 202 4.40 -13.22 3.45
CA LEU A 202 5.63 -12.50 3.17
C LEU A 202 6.47 -13.16 2.07
N ASN A 203 6.31 -14.47 1.87
CA ASN A 203 7.19 -15.29 1.03
C ASN A 203 6.49 -15.86 -0.22
N ALA A 204 5.28 -15.39 -0.55
CA ALA A 204 4.48 -15.84 -1.69
C ALA A 204 4.57 -14.90 -2.91
#